data_AF-A0A1W6CIE1-F1
#
_entry.id   AF-A0A1W6CIE1-F1
#
_cell.length_a   1.000
_cell.length_b   1.000
_cell.length_c   1.000
_cell.angle_alpha   90.00
_cell.angle_beta   90.00
_cell.angle_gamma   90.00
#
_symmetry.space_group_name_H-M   'P 1'
#
loop_
_entity.id
_entity.type
_entity.pdbx_description
1 polymer ?
#
loop_
_entity_poly.entity_id
_entity_poly.type
_entity_poly.pdbx_seq_one_letter_code
_entity_poly.pdbx_strand_id
1 'polypeptide(L)'
;MKRTVPLVLLLLSSTSALAADGAMEARNWVARRLAAESHVQVEVAGVDVSGAACRVSGTVRKAFVGKAQVGEALAFRLPCAADSFWPAPKLKSAKVVEAFVKPGLDGLDAADDGQGLRLLAAVTDAPQWVDDPALVREMTESIARYRIDAEVKRRDPNAALALARVADPVLRARLLAHAAGLMSARRLPEAEATADEAIAAIKALPDADIRLDSGLVALESLAMGQARKGALALAAVLEPQVDALTVPSKRDAATLVLYGARVRADDPAAGFVSLSKVSDPATRRDRLANMPFAQKDFSPVNPDSLGWMDRLLAGAEALPAGEFRTEALTQLCRTAQRSAMEMTKMPDLLAKAAAMAELAAKRRHAPSAQLLALIREAEGGSAARAEAARWHAVSATGFDGGMSTRSDALKTLGTFSAAERAAAARLLQPGSAGDVTPSRLVELASR
;
A
#
# COMPACT_ATOMS: atom_id res chain seq x y z
N MET A 1 -28.48 12.03 -2.45
CA MET A 1 -27.24 11.79 -3.23
C MET A 1 -26.16 11.32 -2.26
N LYS A 2 -25.70 10.08 -2.40
CA LYS A 2 -24.69 9.47 -1.52
C LYS A 2 -23.35 10.17 -1.75
N ARG A 3 -22.84 10.89 -0.74
CA ARG A 3 -21.48 11.44 -0.75
C ARG A 3 -20.50 10.28 -0.60
N THR A 4 -19.96 9.83 -1.72
CA THR A 4 -18.80 8.96 -1.76
C THR A 4 -17.58 9.76 -1.29
N VAL A 5 -17.15 9.51 -0.06
CA VAL A 5 -15.79 9.87 0.37
C VAL A 5 -14.83 9.13 -0.55
N PRO A 6 -13.91 9.80 -1.27
CA PRO A 6 -13.02 9.11 -2.19
C PRO A 6 -12.07 8.21 -1.38
N LEU A 7 -12.00 6.95 -1.79
CA LEU A 7 -11.10 5.89 -1.31
C LEU A 7 -9.61 6.29 -1.22
N VAL A 8 -9.23 7.45 -1.79
CA VAL A 8 -7.89 8.05 -1.70
C VAL A 8 -7.54 8.48 -0.27
N LEU A 9 -8.54 8.85 0.56
CA LEU A 9 -8.34 9.12 1.98
C LEU A 9 -8.00 7.87 2.81
N LEU A 10 -8.36 6.68 2.32
CA LEU A 10 -8.06 5.38 2.95
C LEU A 10 -6.74 4.75 2.45
N LEU A 11 -6.15 5.27 1.37
CA LEU A 11 -4.86 4.81 0.85
C LEU A 11 -3.69 5.70 1.29
N LEU A 12 -3.97 6.85 1.90
CA LEU A 12 -2.99 7.68 2.61
C LEU A 12 -2.93 7.36 4.12
N SER A 13 -3.81 6.48 4.61
CA SER A 13 -3.82 5.95 5.99
C SER A 13 -2.99 4.69 6.18
N SER A 14 -2.25 4.24 5.16
CA SER A 14 -1.29 3.14 5.31
C SER A 14 0.10 3.68 5.62
N THR A 15 0.34 3.86 6.93
CA THR A 15 1.59 3.53 7.62
C THR A 15 2.86 4.19 7.09
N SER A 16 3.22 5.33 7.67
CA SER A 16 4.65 5.59 7.88
C SER A 16 5.10 4.58 8.95
N ALA A 17 5.74 3.48 8.54
CA ALA A 17 6.18 2.38 9.39
C ALA A 17 7.26 2.77 10.47
N LEU A 18 7.44 4.06 10.72
CA LEU A 18 8.34 4.64 11.70
C LEU A 18 7.62 5.11 12.99
N ALA A 19 6.28 5.12 13.01
CA ALA A 19 5.50 5.59 14.16
C ALA A 19 4.96 4.42 15.00
N ALA A 20 5.87 3.68 15.65
CA ALA A 20 5.53 2.54 16.51
C ALA A 20 5.45 2.90 18.01
N ASP A 21 5.23 4.17 18.36
CA ASP A 21 5.17 4.63 19.76
C ASP A 21 3.79 5.16 20.14
N GLY A 22 2.76 4.30 20.09
CA GLY A 22 1.52 4.39 20.90
C GLY A 22 0.66 5.67 20.87
N ALA A 23 1.07 6.73 20.18
CA ALA A 23 0.37 7.98 20.03
C ALA A 23 -0.44 7.91 18.74
N MET A 24 -1.71 8.26 18.82
CA MET A 24 -2.56 8.37 17.64
C MET A 24 -1.89 9.31 16.63
N GLU A 25 -1.54 8.81 15.44
CA GLU A 25 -0.81 9.56 14.41
C GLU A 25 -1.42 10.97 14.22
N ALA A 26 -0.59 12.02 14.19
CA ALA A 26 -1.00 13.40 13.92
C ALA A 26 -1.98 13.52 12.73
N ARG A 27 -1.84 12.66 11.72
CA ARG A 27 -2.72 12.52 10.55
C ARG A 27 -4.17 12.17 10.88
N ASN A 28 -4.40 11.31 11.87
CA ASN A 28 -5.75 10.94 12.32
C ASN A 28 -6.44 12.09 13.07
N TRP A 29 -5.67 12.98 13.68
CA TRP A 29 -6.19 14.24 14.27
C TRP A 29 -6.67 15.21 13.19
N VAL A 30 -5.89 15.37 12.12
CA VAL A 30 -6.16 16.33 11.04
C VAL A 30 -7.40 15.92 10.23
N ALA A 31 -7.53 14.65 9.84
CA ALA A 31 -8.70 14.17 9.10
C ALA A 31 -10.01 14.34 9.90
N ARG A 32 -9.93 14.20 11.22
CA ARG A 32 -11.04 14.38 12.16
C ARG A 32 -11.45 15.85 12.29
N ARG A 33 -10.51 16.79 12.41
CA ARG A 33 -10.79 18.24 12.44
C ARG A 33 -11.34 18.77 11.12
N LEU A 34 -10.82 18.30 9.98
CA LEU A 34 -11.34 18.66 8.65
C LEU A 34 -12.76 18.14 8.39
N ALA A 35 -13.18 17.07 9.08
CA ALA A 35 -14.53 16.55 9.04
C ALA A 35 -15.51 17.25 10.01
N ALA A 36 -15.01 18.17 10.85
CA ALA A 36 -15.84 18.94 11.76
C ALA A 36 -16.67 19.97 10.99
N GLU A 37 -17.94 20.10 11.35
CA GLU A 37 -18.81 21.14 10.80
C GLU A 37 -18.61 22.48 11.51
N SER A 38 -18.21 22.47 12.79
CA SER A 38 -17.91 23.68 13.56
C SER A 38 -16.79 23.46 14.56
N HIS A 39 -16.08 24.55 14.87
CA HIS A 39 -15.08 24.64 15.93
C HIS A 39 -15.53 25.73 16.90
N VAL A 40 -15.79 25.34 18.15
CA VAL A 40 -16.47 26.18 19.14
C VAL A 40 -15.87 26.04 20.53
N GLN A 41 -15.96 27.10 21.32
CA GLN A 41 -15.88 27.04 22.78
C GLN A 41 -17.30 27.03 23.35
N VAL A 42 -17.56 26.04 24.21
CA VAL A 42 -18.84 25.83 24.87
C VAL A 42 -18.64 26.05 26.36
N GLU A 43 -19.41 26.96 26.94
CA GLU A 43 -19.56 27.03 28.39
C GLU A 43 -20.40 25.85 28.84
N VAL A 44 -19.81 24.98 29.65
CA VAL A 44 -20.42 23.73 30.06
C VAL A 44 -21.52 24.01 31.07
N ALA A 45 -22.75 23.62 30.73
CA ALA A 45 -23.90 23.67 31.63
C ALA A 45 -24.20 22.29 32.25
N GLY A 46 -23.83 21.20 31.57
CA GLY A 46 -24.10 19.84 32.03
C GLY A 46 -23.23 18.79 31.33
N VAL A 47 -22.96 17.69 32.06
CA VAL A 47 -22.22 16.52 31.56
C VAL A 47 -22.91 15.24 32.03
N ASP A 48 -23.56 14.56 31.10
CA ASP A 48 -24.24 13.28 31.33
C ASP A 48 -23.34 12.13 30.89
N VAL A 49 -23.16 11.14 31.77
CA VAL A 49 -22.29 9.98 31.51
C VAL A 49 -23.15 8.81 31.03
N SER A 50 -22.80 8.23 29.88
CA SER A 50 -23.47 7.05 29.31
C SER A 50 -22.42 6.05 28.82
N GLY A 51 -22.07 5.08 29.67
CA GLY A 51 -21.03 4.10 29.37
C GLY A 51 -19.66 4.76 29.26
N ALA A 52 -18.95 4.51 28.15
CA ALA A 52 -17.63 5.10 27.88
C ALA A 52 -17.68 6.50 27.24
N ALA A 53 -18.88 7.06 27.02
CA ALA A 53 -19.07 8.37 26.40
C ALA A 53 -19.82 9.33 27.33
N CYS A 54 -19.52 10.61 27.21
CA CYS A 54 -20.20 11.69 27.90
C CYS A 54 -20.92 12.56 26.89
N ARG A 55 -22.14 12.99 27.21
CA ARG A 55 -22.84 14.08 26.53
C ARG A 55 -22.57 15.37 27.30
N VAL A 56 -21.93 16.32 26.65
CA VAL A 56 -21.67 17.67 27.18
C VAL A 56 -22.70 18.62 26.57
N SER A 57 -23.44 19.33 27.41
CA SER A 57 -24.40 20.35 27.00
C SER A 57 -23.99 21.71 27.54
N GLY A 58 -24.20 22.76 26.76
CA GLY A 58 -23.82 24.11 27.15
C GLY A 58 -24.20 25.16 26.13
N THR A 59 -23.62 26.34 26.25
CA THR A 59 -23.85 27.46 25.34
C THR A 59 -22.55 27.83 24.63
N VAL A 60 -22.61 28.02 23.32
CA VAL A 60 -21.47 28.44 22.51
C VAL A 60 -21.07 29.85 22.94
N ARG A 61 -19.87 29.98 23.50
CA ARG A 61 -19.27 31.28 23.86
C ARG A 61 -18.49 31.89 22.73
N LYS A 62 -17.85 31.05 21.92
CA LYS A 62 -17.06 31.49 20.77
C LYS A 62 -17.20 30.48 19.65
N ALA A 63 -17.47 30.97 18.45
CA ALA A 63 -17.37 30.20 17.23
C ALA A 63 -16.11 30.65 16.49
N PHE A 64 -15.20 29.71 16.22
CA PHE A 64 -13.96 29.99 15.50
C PHE A 64 -14.17 29.82 14.00
N VAL A 65 -14.83 28.71 13.61
CA VAL A 65 -15.17 28.37 12.23
C VAL A 65 -16.43 27.50 12.25
N GLY A 66 -17.27 27.59 11.20
CA GLY A 66 -18.38 26.68 10.98
C GLY A 66 -19.76 27.31 11.14
N LYS A 67 -20.76 26.47 11.39
CA LYS A 67 -22.18 26.84 11.40
C LYS A 67 -22.70 27.30 12.76
N ALA A 68 -22.11 26.81 13.85
CA ALA A 68 -22.56 27.15 15.20
C ALA A 68 -22.35 28.64 15.50
N GLN A 69 -23.33 29.26 16.16
CA GLN A 69 -23.33 30.69 16.47
C GLN A 69 -23.06 30.97 17.95
N VAL A 70 -22.44 32.11 18.25
CA VAL A 70 -22.26 32.56 19.64
C VAL A 70 -23.62 32.79 20.28
N GLY A 71 -23.81 32.25 21.49
CA GLY A 71 -25.08 32.26 22.23
C GLY A 71 -25.99 31.06 21.94
N GLU A 72 -25.65 30.20 20.98
CA GLU A 72 -26.42 29.00 20.65
C GLU A 72 -26.26 27.91 21.71
N ALA A 73 -27.35 27.23 22.07
CA ALA A 73 -27.29 26.03 22.89
C ALA A 73 -26.73 24.86 22.07
N LEU A 74 -25.70 24.19 22.59
CA LEU A 74 -25.02 23.08 21.91
C LEU A 74 -24.87 21.89 22.85
N ALA A 75 -25.18 20.70 22.33
CA ALA A 75 -24.90 19.44 23.02
C ALA A 75 -24.15 18.49 22.08
N PHE A 76 -23.05 17.92 22.55
CA PHE A 76 -22.23 16.99 21.78
C PHE A 76 -21.69 15.85 22.64
N ARG A 77 -21.38 14.72 22.01
CA ARG A 77 -20.84 13.53 22.70
C ARG A 77 -19.32 13.42 22.51
N LEU A 78 -18.60 12.96 23.53
CA LEU A 78 -17.19 12.59 23.42
C LEU A 78 -16.81 11.40 24.33
N PRO A 79 -15.73 10.65 24.03
CA PRO A 79 -15.22 9.61 24.92
C PRO A 79 -14.77 10.19 26.27
N CYS A 80 -15.14 9.54 27.38
CA CYS A 80 -14.83 10.03 28.73
C CYS A 80 -14.51 8.92 29.75
N ALA A 81 -14.03 7.77 29.27
CA ALA A 81 -13.48 6.72 30.12
C ALA A 81 -12.27 7.21 30.95
N ALA A 82 -11.84 6.41 31.92
CA ALA A 82 -10.79 6.79 32.87
C ALA A 82 -9.43 7.09 32.19
N ASP A 83 -9.16 6.42 31.06
CA ASP A 83 -7.98 6.56 30.21
C ASP A 83 -8.18 7.57 29.06
N SER A 84 -9.39 8.12 28.91
CA SER A 84 -9.69 9.13 27.89
C SER A 84 -9.06 10.47 28.24
N PHE A 85 -8.82 11.32 27.25
CA PHE A 85 -8.21 12.63 27.47
C PHE A 85 -9.08 13.58 28.32
N TRP A 86 -10.40 13.41 28.23
CA TRP A 86 -11.40 14.09 29.05
C TRP A 86 -12.19 13.10 29.90
N PRO A 87 -11.62 12.57 30.99
CA PRO A 87 -12.37 11.70 31.90
C PRO A 87 -13.60 12.41 32.45
N ALA A 88 -14.68 11.66 32.72
CA ALA A 88 -15.92 12.24 33.24
C ALA A 88 -15.73 13.20 34.45
N PRO A 89 -14.85 12.94 35.43
CA PRO A 89 -14.57 13.90 36.52
C PRO A 89 -13.99 15.23 36.01
N LYS A 90 -13.09 15.19 35.02
CA LYS A 90 -12.45 16.36 34.42
C LYS A 90 -13.47 17.21 33.66
N LEU A 91 -14.36 16.57 32.89
CA LEU A 91 -15.45 17.27 32.18
C LEU A 91 -16.44 17.94 33.14
N LYS A 92 -16.84 17.25 34.20
CA LYS A 92 -17.76 17.80 35.22
C LYS A 92 -17.18 19.02 35.94
N SER A 93 -15.85 19.07 36.08
CA SER A 93 -15.15 20.21 36.68
C SER A 93 -14.85 21.35 35.68
N ALA A 94 -15.00 21.10 34.38
CA ALA A 94 -14.67 22.07 33.34
C ALA A 94 -15.79 23.11 33.22
N LYS A 95 -15.43 24.39 33.27
CA LYS A 95 -16.37 25.51 33.03
C LYS A 95 -16.54 25.81 31.54
N VAL A 96 -15.48 25.62 30.77
CA VAL A 96 -15.45 25.83 29.32
C VAL A 96 -14.73 24.65 28.67
N VAL A 97 -15.27 24.18 27.56
CA VAL A 97 -14.68 23.14 26.73
C VAL A 97 -14.61 23.65 25.29
N GLU A 98 -13.46 23.49 24.66
CA GLU A 98 -13.29 23.74 23.23
C GLU A 98 -13.42 22.42 22.46
N ALA A 99 -14.28 22.42 21.44
CA ALA A 99 -14.61 21.22 20.69
C ALA A 99 -14.72 21.49 19.20
N PHE A 100 -14.21 20.55 18.42
CA PHE A 100 -14.58 20.38 17.02
C PHE A 100 -15.81 19.47 16.99
N VAL A 101 -16.91 19.91 16.41
CA VAL A 101 -18.17 19.16 16.40
C VAL A 101 -18.55 18.75 14.97
N LYS A 102 -19.06 17.54 14.83
CA LYS A 102 -19.55 16.97 13.56
C LYS A 102 -20.91 16.28 13.77
N PRO A 103 -21.71 16.08 12.72
CA PRO A 103 -22.89 15.23 12.77
C PRO A 103 -22.51 13.79 13.13
N GLY A 104 -23.19 13.25 14.13
CA GLY A 104 -23.17 11.86 14.57
C GLY A 104 -24.54 11.19 14.38
N LEU A 105 -24.65 9.92 14.82
CA LEU A 105 -25.90 9.15 14.72
C LEU A 105 -26.99 9.70 15.66
N ASP A 106 -26.61 10.23 16.83
CA ASP A 106 -27.51 10.67 17.91
C ASP A 106 -27.37 12.18 18.24
N GLY A 107 -27.10 13.00 17.22
CA GLY A 107 -26.85 14.43 17.36
C GLY A 107 -25.42 14.81 16.99
N LEU A 108 -24.81 15.77 17.68
CA LEU A 108 -23.42 16.14 17.42
C LEU A 108 -22.46 15.27 18.22
N ASP A 109 -21.35 14.92 17.58
CA ASP A 109 -20.22 14.24 18.20
C ASP A 109 -18.99 15.15 18.14
N ALA A 110 -18.12 15.05 19.14
CA ALA A 110 -16.79 15.61 19.06
C ALA A 110 -16.03 14.90 17.93
N ALA A 111 -15.45 15.70 17.05
CA ALA A 111 -14.69 15.23 15.91
C ALA A 111 -13.33 14.68 16.36
N ASP A 112 -12.74 15.28 17.40
CA ASP A 112 -11.53 14.80 18.07
C ASP A 112 -11.75 14.68 19.60
N ASP A 113 -10.89 13.93 20.30
CA ASP A 113 -11.02 13.69 21.74
C ASP A 113 -10.59 14.93 22.58
N GLY A 114 -10.63 16.13 22.00
CA GLY A 114 -10.37 17.42 22.65
C GLY A 114 -8.90 17.67 23.04
N GLN A 115 -7.95 16.99 22.40
CA GLN A 115 -6.52 17.09 22.71
C GLN A 115 -5.84 18.37 22.19
N GLY A 116 -6.58 19.22 21.47
CA GLY A 116 -6.05 20.46 20.91
C GLY A 116 -5.79 21.59 21.91
N LEU A 117 -6.34 21.55 23.14
CA LEU A 117 -6.26 22.67 24.09
C LEU A 117 -6.18 22.26 25.58
N ARG A 118 -5.61 23.19 26.36
CA ARG A 118 -5.43 23.12 27.83
C ARG A 118 -6.73 23.41 28.60
N LEU A 119 -6.77 22.93 29.84
CA LEU A 119 -7.79 23.30 30.83
C LEU A 119 -7.60 24.77 31.22
N LEU A 120 -8.49 25.66 30.78
CA LEU A 120 -8.50 27.06 31.22
C LEU A 120 -9.12 27.10 32.62
N ALA A 121 -8.33 27.51 33.62
CA ALA A 121 -8.77 27.55 35.02
C ALA A 121 -9.77 28.68 35.30
N ALA A 122 -9.84 29.70 34.44
CA ALA A 122 -10.73 30.83 34.57
C ALA A 122 -11.35 31.30 33.23
N VAL A 123 -12.54 31.91 33.33
CA VAL A 123 -13.30 32.51 32.22
C VAL A 123 -12.56 33.70 31.56
N THR A 124 -11.49 34.19 32.21
CA THR A 124 -10.69 35.34 31.78
C THR A 124 -9.36 34.98 31.12
N ASP A 125 -8.96 33.71 31.11
CA ASP A 125 -7.68 33.31 30.53
C ASP A 125 -7.83 33.21 29.00
N ALA A 126 -7.21 34.14 28.28
CA ALA A 126 -7.14 34.07 26.83
C ALA A 126 -6.37 32.79 26.44
N PRO A 127 -6.91 31.94 25.54
CA PRO A 127 -6.15 30.81 25.03
C PRO A 127 -4.89 31.34 24.35
N GLN A 128 -3.73 30.97 24.90
CA GLN A 128 -2.46 31.21 24.22
C GLN A 128 -2.39 30.21 23.06
N TRP A 129 -2.43 30.74 21.84
CA TRP A 129 -2.16 29.99 20.63
C TRP A 129 -0.71 29.52 20.70
N VAL A 130 -0.51 28.21 20.84
CA VAL A 130 0.77 27.58 20.54
C VAL A 130 0.54 26.80 19.27
N ASP A 131 0.86 27.44 18.15
CA ASP A 131 0.96 26.73 16.87
C ASP A 131 2.06 25.68 17.05
N ASP A 132 1.70 24.40 17.11
CA ASP A 132 2.67 23.33 16.98
C ASP A 132 3.29 23.47 15.58
N PRO A 133 4.59 23.83 15.46
CA PRO A 133 5.20 24.08 14.17
C PRO A 133 5.22 22.84 13.27
N ALA A 134 5.19 21.63 13.86
CA ALA A 134 5.08 20.39 13.10
C ALA A 134 3.68 20.23 12.49
N LEU A 135 2.63 20.54 13.26
CA LEU A 135 1.24 20.49 12.81
C LEU A 135 0.97 21.54 11.72
N VAL A 136 1.44 22.77 11.89
CA VAL A 136 1.28 23.84 10.89
C VAL A 136 1.97 23.45 9.58
N ARG A 137 3.16 22.84 9.65
CA ARG A 137 3.88 22.34 8.47
C ARG A 137 3.08 21.26 7.75
N GLU A 138 2.54 20.27 8.47
CA GLU A 138 1.75 19.18 7.88
C GLU A 138 0.43 19.66 7.26
N MET A 139 -0.26 20.62 7.91
CA MET A 139 -1.46 21.25 7.34
C MET A 139 -1.15 22.03 6.07
N THR A 140 -0.06 22.80 6.09
CA THR A 140 0.41 23.55 4.92
C THR A 140 0.74 22.59 3.78
N GLU A 141 1.45 21.49 4.06
CA GLU A 141 1.76 20.46 3.08
C GLU A 141 0.49 19.85 2.48
N SER A 142 -0.48 19.47 3.32
CA SER A 142 -1.72 18.83 2.89
C SER A 142 -2.59 19.73 2.02
N ILE A 143 -2.75 21.00 2.41
CA ILE A 143 -3.51 22.00 1.63
C ILE A 143 -2.80 22.26 0.30
N ALA A 144 -1.48 22.42 0.32
CA ALA A 144 -0.69 22.64 -0.89
C ALA A 144 -0.82 21.46 -1.85
N ARG A 145 -0.72 20.21 -1.38
CA ARG A 145 -0.92 19.00 -2.21
C ARG A 145 -2.29 18.98 -2.88
N TYR A 146 -3.36 19.26 -2.14
CA TYR A 146 -4.71 19.32 -2.71
C TYR A 146 -4.83 20.37 -3.82
N ARG A 147 -4.27 21.56 -3.59
CA ARG A 147 -4.29 22.64 -4.58
C ARG A 147 -3.42 22.30 -5.80
N ILE A 148 -2.24 21.71 -5.60
CA ILE A 148 -1.36 21.24 -6.69
C ILE A 148 -2.11 20.21 -7.56
N ASP A 149 -2.79 19.22 -6.97
CA ASP A 149 -3.61 18.27 -7.72
C ASP A 149 -4.71 18.95 -8.55
N ALA A 150 -5.40 19.95 -7.97
CA ALA A 150 -6.40 20.71 -8.70
C ALA A 150 -5.79 21.46 -9.91
N GLU A 151 -4.64 22.13 -9.76
CA GLU A 151 -4.00 22.86 -10.86
C GLU A 151 -3.41 21.91 -11.91
N VAL A 152 -2.80 20.79 -11.51
CA VAL A 152 -2.33 19.76 -12.46
C VAL A 152 -3.50 19.15 -13.24
N LYS A 153 -4.65 18.92 -12.60
CA LYS A 153 -5.88 18.48 -13.29
C LYS A 153 -6.41 19.50 -14.29
N ARG A 154 -6.24 20.79 -14.02
CA ARG A 154 -6.54 21.89 -14.95
C ARG A 154 -5.49 22.06 -16.04
N ARG A 155 -4.40 21.29 -16.00
CA ARG A 155 -3.22 21.42 -16.88
C ARG A 155 -2.54 22.79 -16.78
N ASP A 156 -2.49 23.35 -15.57
CA ASP A 156 -1.71 24.55 -15.26
C ASP A 156 -0.47 24.20 -14.43
N PRO A 157 0.63 23.76 -15.09
CA PRO A 157 1.84 23.37 -14.38
C PRO A 157 2.53 24.56 -13.70
N ASN A 158 2.38 25.78 -14.22
CA ASN A 158 2.98 26.97 -13.63
C ASN A 158 2.33 27.32 -12.28
N ALA A 159 1.00 27.27 -12.20
CA ALA A 159 0.29 27.46 -10.94
C ALA A 159 0.61 26.35 -9.92
N ALA A 160 0.71 25.10 -10.38
CA ALA A 160 1.13 23.99 -9.52
C ALA A 160 2.56 24.18 -8.97
N LEU A 161 3.51 24.61 -9.80
CA LEU A 161 4.89 24.85 -9.37
C LEU A 161 5.01 26.05 -8.43
N ALA A 162 4.21 27.10 -8.63
CA ALA A 162 4.17 28.24 -7.71
C ALA A 162 3.74 27.82 -6.30
N LEU A 163 2.81 26.86 -6.19
CA LEU A 163 2.39 26.28 -4.90
C LEU A 163 3.45 25.34 -4.30
N ALA A 164 4.27 24.70 -5.12
CA ALA A 164 5.30 23.77 -4.67
C ALA A 164 6.60 24.47 -4.23
N ARG A 165 6.97 25.60 -4.85
CA ARG A 165 8.21 26.35 -4.60
C ARG A 165 8.10 27.28 -3.38
N VAL A 166 7.76 26.71 -2.24
CA VAL A 166 7.68 27.44 -0.96
C VAL A 166 9.06 27.71 -0.37
N ALA A 167 9.13 28.63 0.59
CA ALA A 167 10.38 29.01 1.26
C ALA A 167 10.93 27.93 2.20
N ASP A 168 10.05 27.16 2.86
CA ASP A 168 10.48 26.03 3.70
C ASP A 168 11.12 24.94 2.81
N PRO A 169 12.40 24.61 3.01
CA PRO A 169 13.13 23.73 2.10
C PRO A 169 12.65 22.28 2.14
N VAL A 170 12.13 21.82 3.28
CA VAL A 170 11.59 20.46 3.44
C VAL A 170 10.26 20.33 2.69
N LEU A 171 9.36 21.30 2.91
CA LEU A 171 8.09 21.35 2.20
C LEU A 171 8.32 21.51 0.69
N ARG A 172 9.23 22.39 0.28
CA ARG A 172 9.55 22.58 -1.13
C ARG A 172 9.95 21.27 -1.80
N ALA A 173 10.86 20.52 -1.20
CA ALA A 173 11.33 19.26 -1.78
C ALA A 173 10.21 18.21 -1.91
N ARG A 174 9.36 18.07 -0.88
CA ARG A 174 8.23 17.13 -0.88
C ARG A 174 7.12 17.54 -1.84
N LEU A 175 6.79 18.83 -1.90
CA LEU A 175 5.74 19.35 -2.78
C LEU A 175 6.17 19.32 -4.25
N LEU A 176 7.43 19.59 -4.57
CA LEU A 176 7.97 19.42 -5.92
C LEU A 176 7.89 17.95 -6.37
N ALA A 177 8.27 17.01 -5.52
CA ALA A 177 8.16 15.57 -5.82
C ALA A 177 6.69 15.15 -6.06
N HIS A 178 5.77 15.66 -5.25
CA HIS A 178 4.34 15.45 -5.42
C HIS A 178 3.81 16.01 -6.74
N ALA A 179 4.16 17.26 -7.06
CA ALA A 179 3.80 17.90 -8.32
C ALA A 179 4.35 17.11 -9.52
N ALA A 180 5.63 16.75 -9.50
CA ALA A 180 6.28 15.96 -10.54
C ALA A 180 5.59 14.61 -10.77
N GLY A 181 5.23 13.90 -9.69
CA GLY A 181 4.45 12.68 -9.76
C GLY A 181 3.10 12.88 -10.43
N LEU A 182 2.31 13.88 -10.01
CA LEU A 182 1.01 14.16 -10.62
C LEU A 182 1.11 14.57 -12.08
N MET A 183 2.11 15.40 -12.42
CA MET A 183 2.40 15.82 -13.80
C MET A 183 2.77 14.62 -14.68
N SER A 184 3.58 13.70 -14.17
CA SER A 184 3.98 12.48 -14.89
C SER A 184 2.78 11.59 -15.19
N ALA A 185 1.92 11.32 -14.19
CA ALA A 185 0.68 10.57 -14.37
C ALA A 185 -0.27 11.20 -15.39
N ARG A 186 -0.19 12.53 -15.59
CA ARG A 186 -0.97 13.28 -16.58
C ARG A 186 -0.23 13.51 -17.91
N ARG A 187 0.99 13.00 -18.05
CA ARG A 187 1.85 13.15 -19.23
C ARG A 187 2.13 14.62 -19.59
N LEU A 188 2.33 15.46 -18.58
CA LEU A 188 2.75 16.85 -18.78
C LEU A 188 4.27 16.92 -19.00
N PRO A 189 4.76 17.75 -19.94
CA PRO A 189 6.19 17.80 -20.31
C PRO A 189 7.10 18.30 -19.18
N GLU A 190 6.57 19.09 -18.24
CA GLU A 190 7.32 19.65 -17.12
C GLU A 190 7.68 18.60 -16.03
N ALA A 191 7.09 17.41 -16.10
CA ALA A 191 7.20 16.39 -15.05
C ALA A 191 8.66 16.00 -14.76
N GLU A 192 9.47 15.80 -15.81
CA GLU A 192 10.86 15.35 -15.66
C GLU A 192 11.74 16.44 -15.03
N ALA A 193 11.68 17.66 -15.55
CA ALA A 193 12.41 18.79 -14.98
C ALA A 193 12.00 19.08 -13.53
N THR A 194 10.72 18.90 -13.19
CA THR A 194 10.23 19.06 -11.81
C THR A 194 10.74 17.95 -10.89
N ALA A 195 10.84 16.71 -11.39
CA ALA A 195 11.44 15.61 -10.62
C ALA A 195 12.93 15.87 -10.34
N ASP A 196 13.67 16.39 -11.33
CA ASP A 196 15.08 16.77 -11.16
C ASP A 196 15.23 17.90 -10.12
N GLU A 197 14.36 18.92 -10.17
CA GLU A 197 14.33 19.99 -9.15
C GLU A 197 14.03 19.43 -7.75
N ALA A 198 13.09 18.49 -7.63
CA ALA A 198 12.77 17.85 -6.36
C ALA A 198 13.97 17.08 -5.78
N ILE A 199 14.68 16.32 -6.61
CA ILE A 199 15.88 15.58 -6.21
C ILE A 199 16.99 16.53 -5.75
N ALA A 200 17.21 17.62 -6.49
CA ALA A 200 18.17 18.66 -6.12
C ALA A 200 17.80 19.31 -4.77
N ALA A 201 16.51 19.60 -4.56
CA ALA A 201 16.02 20.15 -3.30
C ALA A 201 16.23 19.20 -2.11
N ILE A 202 15.99 17.89 -2.30
CA ILE A 202 16.30 16.88 -1.27
C ILE A 202 17.80 16.87 -0.95
N LYS A 203 18.67 16.82 -1.96
CA LYS A 203 20.13 16.80 -1.76
C LYS A 203 20.65 18.04 -1.02
N ALA A 204 19.99 19.19 -1.19
CA ALA A 204 20.34 20.45 -0.55
C ALA A 204 19.92 20.54 0.93
N LEU A 205 19.11 19.60 1.45
CA LEU A 205 18.72 19.59 2.86
C LEU A 205 19.95 19.36 3.76
N PRO A 206 20.26 20.23 4.74
CA PRO A 206 21.52 20.20 5.46
C PRO A 206 21.64 19.02 6.43
N ASP A 207 20.53 18.63 7.03
CA ASP A 207 20.45 17.56 8.03
C ASP A 207 20.19 16.19 7.36
N ALA A 208 20.97 15.18 7.74
CA ALA A 208 20.94 13.87 7.10
C ALA A 208 19.65 13.08 7.42
N ASP A 209 19.14 13.18 8.64
CA ASP A 209 17.91 12.49 9.05
C ASP A 209 16.69 13.12 8.36
N ILE A 210 16.60 14.45 8.36
CA ILE A 210 15.57 15.19 7.63
C ILE A 210 15.64 14.92 6.13
N ARG A 211 16.85 14.82 5.57
CA ARG A 211 17.06 14.49 4.16
C ARG A 211 16.56 13.09 3.83
N LEU A 212 16.86 12.10 4.68
CA LEU A 212 16.41 10.74 4.48
C LEU A 212 14.89 10.63 4.59
N ASP A 213 14.31 11.15 5.68
CA ASP A 213 12.85 11.10 5.91
C ASP A 213 12.07 11.81 4.80
N SER A 214 12.52 13.01 4.43
CA SER A 214 11.88 13.78 3.35
C SER A 214 12.10 13.15 1.98
N GLY A 215 13.26 12.54 1.77
CA GLY A 215 13.60 11.81 0.57
C GLY A 215 12.71 10.60 0.37
N LEU A 216 12.46 9.81 1.42
CA LEU A 216 11.57 8.65 1.37
C LEU A 216 10.12 9.06 1.04
N VAL A 217 9.61 10.12 1.65
CA VAL A 217 8.27 10.68 1.33
C VAL A 217 8.18 11.18 -0.13
N ALA A 218 9.24 11.88 -0.59
CA ALA A 218 9.33 12.35 -1.97
C ALA A 218 9.40 11.17 -2.96
N LEU A 219 10.15 10.12 -2.63
CA LEU A 219 10.28 8.91 -3.43
C LEU A 219 8.94 8.20 -3.62
N GLU A 220 8.15 8.06 -2.56
CA GLU A 220 6.80 7.50 -2.67
C GLU A 220 5.91 8.33 -3.59
N SER A 221 5.97 9.66 -3.47
CA SER A 221 5.19 10.58 -4.31
C SER A 221 5.53 10.44 -5.80
N LEU A 222 6.84 10.39 -6.13
CA LEU A 222 7.31 10.17 -7.50
C LEU A 222 6.88 8.80 -8.03
N ALA A 223 7.07 7.75 -7.25
CA ALA A 223 6.76 6.38 -7.65
C ALA A 223 5.25 6.16 -7.86
N MET A 224 4.40 6.67 -6.95
CA MET A 224 2.95 6.63 -7.09
C MET A 224 2.45 7.44 -8.29
N GLY A 225 3.11 8.56 -8.59
CA GLY A 225 2.83 9.38 -9.76
C GLY A 225 3.38 8.85 -11.08
N GLN A 226 4.00 7.66 -11.09
CA GLN A 226 4.63 7.07 -12.28
C GLN A 226 5.79 7.92 -12.86
N ALA A 227 6.40 8.81 -12.06
CA ALA A 227 7.61 9.55 -12.42
C ALA A 227 8.84 8.64 -12.32
N ARG A 228 8.88 7.58 -13.15
CA ARG A 228 9.79 6.42 -13.01
C ARG A 228 11.27 6.82 -12.93
N LYS A 229 11.74 7.65 -13.88
CA LYS A 229 13.13 8.10 -13.94
C LYS A 229 13.53 8.85 -12.66
N GLY A 230 12.71 9.80 -12.22
CA GLY A 230 12.94 10.55 -10.99
C GLY A 230 12.90 9.66 -9.75
N ALA A 231 11.96 8.73 -9.66
CA ALA A 231 11.86 7.78 -8.56
C ALA A 231 13.11 6.88 -8.47
N LEU A 232 13.57 6.31 -9.57
CA LEU A 232 14.78 5.47 -9.59
C LEU A 232 16.04 6.27 -9.25
N ALA A 233 16.16 7.49 -9.78
CA ALA A 233 17.27 8.37 -9.47
C ALA A 233 17.31 8.75 -7.98
N LEU A 234 16.16 9.05 -7.38
CA LEU A 234 16.07 9.35 -5.95
C LEU A 234 16.31 8.11 -5.08
N ALA A 235 15.80 6.94 -5.47
CA ALA A 235 16.06 5.69 -4.77
C ALA A 235 17.57 5.38 -4.69
N ALA A 236 18.31 5.57 -5.79
CA ALA A 236 19.76 5.40 -5.81
C ALA A 236 20.51 6.39 -4.88
N VAL A 237 19.98 7.60 -4.68
CA VAL A 237 20.55 8.60 -3.76
C VAL A 237 20.28 8.22 -2.29
N LEU A 238 19.13 7.61 -1.99
CA LEU A 238 18.72 7.30 -0.62
C LEU A 238 19.25 5.94 -0.14
N GLU A 239 19.46 4.97 -1.04
CA GLU A 239 19.86 3.61 -0.68
C GLU A 239 21.09 3.52 0.23
N PRO A 240 22.22 4.24 -0.02
CA PRO A 240 23.37 4.20 0.88
C PRO A 240 23.05 4.72 2.30
N GLN A 241 22.13 5.68 2.42
CA GLN A 241 21.71 6.23 3.70
C GLN A 241 20.80 5.25 4.45
N VAL A 242 19.91 4.55 3.74
CA VAL A 242 19.09 3.48 4.31
C VAL A 242 19.96 2.33 4.79
N ASP A 243 20.93 1.89 3.99
CA ASP A 243 21.85 0.81 4.34
C ASP A 243 22.72 1.15 5.57
N ALA A 244 22.99 2.44 5.80
CA ALA A 244 23.75 2.92 6.95
C ALA A 244 22.92 3.00 8.26
N LEU A 245 21.60 2.83 8.20
CA LEU A 245 20.75 2.86 9.40
C LEU A 245 21.06 1.69 10.35
N THR A 246 21.37 2.02 11.60
CA THR A 246 21.71 1.05 12.64
C THR A 246 20.50 0.52 13.41
N VAL A 247 19.39 1.27 13.43
CA VAL A 247 18.14 0.86 14.10
C VAL A 247 17.36 -0.07 13.16
N PRO A 248 17.21 -1.38 13.47
CA PRO A 248 16.65 -2.35 12.53
C PRO A 248 15.22 -2.03 12.08
N SER A 249 14.36 -1.56 12.98
CA SER A 249 12.97 -1.19 12.65
C SER A 249 12.91 -0.01 11.67
N LYS A 250 13.75 1.02 11.87
CA LYS A 250 13.85 2.16 10.96
C LYS A 250 14.42 1.76 9.61
N ARG A 251 15.46 0.92 9.62
CA ARG A 251 16.08 0.38 8.41
C ARG A 251 15.06 -0.40 7.59
N ASP A 252 14.39 -1.37 8.19
CA ASP A 252 13.40 -2.21 7.51
C ASP A 252 12.24 -1.36 6.96
N ALA A 253 11.74 -0.37 7.71
CA ALA A 253 10.73 0.56 7.23
C ALA A 253 11.18 1.33 5.98
N ALA A 254 12.39 1.90 5.99
CA ALA A 254 12.94 2.63 4.84
C ALA A 254 13.25 1.72 3.65
N THR A 255 13.75 0.50 3.90
CA THR A 255 13.97 -0.53 2.89
C THR A 255 12.66 -0.94 2.21
N LEU A 256 11.56 -1.05 2.95
CA LEU A 256 10.24 -1.33 2.38
C LEU A 256 9.74 -0.20 1.47
N VAL A 257 10.05 1.05 1.79
CA VAL A 257 9.76 2.20 0.91
C VAL A 257 10.58 2.10 -0.39
N LEU A 258 11.88 1.81 -0.30
CA LEU A 258 12.74 1.60 -1.48
C LEU A 258 12.21 0.47 -2.37
N TYR A 259 11.89 -0.68 -1.76
CA TYR A 259 11.27 -1.82 -2.45
C TYR A 259 9.98 -1.40 -3.18
N GLY A 260 9.07 -0.75 -2.45
CA GLY A 260 7.79 -0.27 -2.97
C GLY A 260 7.96 0.68 -4.16
N ALA A 261 8.89 1.62 -4.05
CA ALA A 261 9.14 2.62 -5.07
C ALA A 261 9.76 2.02 -6.35
N ARG A 262 10.78 1.15 -6.20
CA ARG A 262 11.46 0.50 -7.33
C ARG A 262 10.50 -0.38 -8.14
N VAL A 263 9.68 -1.19 -7.48
CA VAL A 263 8.69 -2.02 -8.17
C VAL A 263 7.65 -1.16 -8.92
N ARG A 264 7.18 -0.06 -8.33
CA ARG A 264 6.26 0.88 -9.01
C ARG A 264 6.92 1.62 -10.17
N ALA A 265 8.23 1.85 -10.09
CA ALA A 265 9.02 2.47 -11.14
C ALA A 265 9.51 1.50 -12.22
N ASP A 266 8.99 0.26 -12.23
CA ASP A 266 9.30 -0.79 -13.22
C ASP A 266 10.73 -1.38 -13.12
N ASP A 267 11.29 -1.38 -11.90
CA ASP A 267 12.58 -2.03 -11.55
C ASP A 267 12.37 -3.09 -10.45
N PRO A 268 11.71 -4.22 -10.76
CA PRO A 268 11.42 -5.24 -9.77
C PRO A 268 12.66 -5.95 -9.25
N ALA A 269 13.70 -6.12 -10.09
CA ALA A 269 14.94 -6.81 -9.70
C ALA A 269 15.63 -6.08 -8.54
N ALA A 270 15.89 -4.77 -8.67
CA ALA A 270 16.49 -4.02 -7.58
C ALA A 270 15.51 -3.78 -6.42
N GLY A 271 14.19 -3.76 -6.71
CA GLY A 271 13.16 -3.84 -5.67
C GLY A 271 13.36 -5.06 -4.77
N PHE A 272 13.51 -6.25 -5.34
CA PHE A 272 13.73 -7.46 -4.56
C PHE A 272 15.10 -7.49 -3.87
N VAL A 273 16.14 -6.89 -4.45
CA VAL A 273 17.42 -6.66 -3.74
C VAL A 273 17.19 -5.79 -2.50
N SER A 274 16.31 -4.78 -2.57
CA SER A 274 15.94 -4.01 -1.37
C SER A 274 15.20 -4.90 -0.38
N LEU A 275 14.17 -5.63 -0.82
CA LEU A 275 13.37 -6.49 0.06
C LEU A 275 14.19 -7.58 0.76
N SER A 276 15.24 -8.11 0.14
CA SER A 276 16.10 -9.13 0.74
C SER A 276 16.86 -8.62 1.98
N LYS A 277 17.04 -7.30 2.11
CA LYS A 277 17.70 -6.64 3.26
C LYS A 277 16.79 -6.52 4.50
N VAL A 278 15.47 -6.71 4.34
CA VAL A 278 14.50 -6.67 5.44
C VAL A 278 14.75 -7.85 6.37
N SER A 279 14.95 -7.57 7.65
CA SER A 279 15.39 -8.58 8.62
C SER A 279 14.33 -9.64 8.91
N ASP A 280 13.06 -9.24 9.01
CA ASP A 280 11.96 -10.15 9.34
C ASP A 280 11.41 -10.91 8.10
N PRO A 281 11.53 -12.26 8.06
CA PRO A 281 10.99 -13.09 6.99
C PRO A 281 9.45 -13.08 6.92
N ALA A 282 8.74 -12.83 8.02
CA ALA A 282 7.28 -12.73 7.97
C ALA A 282 6.86 -11.47 7.20
N THR A 283 7.48 -10.34 7.49
CA THR A 283 7.29 -9.08 6.76
C THR A 283 7.63 -9.22 5.28
N ARG A 284 8.75 -9.87 4.91
CA ARG A 284 9.07 -10.09 3.48
C ARG A 284 8.01 -10.91 2.76
N ARG A 285 7.56 -12.02 3.36
CA ARG A 285 6.53 -12.89 2.77
C ARG A 285 5.19 -12.18 2.65
N ASP A 286 4.79 -11.42 3.67
CA ASP A 286 3.58 -10.60 3.63
C ASP A 286 3.65 -9.61 2.45
N ARG A 287 4.79 -8.93 2.30
CA ARG A 287 5.01 -7.99 1.21
C ARG A 287 4.97 -8.68 -0.15
N LEU A 288 5.58 -9.84 -0.33
CA LEU A 288 5.52 -10.62 -1.58
C LEU A 288 4.10 -11.10 -1.92
N ALA A 289 3.32 -11.48 -0.91
CA ALA A 289 1.93 -11.93 -1.08
C ALA A 289 0.97 -10.77 -1.39
N ASN A 290 1.21 -9.60 -0.78
CA ASN A 290 0.34 -8.43 -0.87
C ASN A 290 0.76 -7.42 -1.95
N MET A 291 2.01 -7.45 -2.42
CA MET A 291 2.51 -6.48 -3.40
C MET A 291 1.75 -6.45 -4.73
N PRO A 292 1.16 -7.55 -5.21
CA PRO A 292 0.27 -7.50 -6.34
C PRO A 292 -0.87 -6.51 -6.10
N PHE A 293 -1.50 -6.54 -4.93
CA PHE A 293 -2.71 -5.77 -4.64
C PHE A 293 -2.46 -4.32 -4.22
N ALA A 294 -1.23 -3.99 -3.80
CA ALA A 294 -0.85 -2.59 -3.52
C ALA A 294 -0.71 -1.76 -4.80
N GLN A 295 -0.63 -2.42 -5.96
CA GLN A 295 -0.88 -1.76 -7.23
C GLN A 295 -2.38 -1.75 -7.47
N LYS A 296 -2.94 -0.55 -7.62
CA LYS A 296 -4.33 -0.35 -8.07
C LYS A 296 -4.62 -1.03 -9.43
N ASP A 297 -3.59 -1.59 -10.05
CA ASP A 297 -3.52 -2.13 -11.39
C ASP A 297 -3.43 -3.68 -11.43
N PHE A 298 -3.29 -4.38 -10.29
CA PHE A 298 -3.34 -5.85 -10.30
C PHE A 298 -4.71 -6.37 -9.88
N SER A 299 -5.40 -7.01 -10.81
CA SER A 299 -6.71 -7.61 -10.57
C SER A 299 -6.97 -8.70 -11.62
N PRO A 300 -7.72 -9.77 -11.28
CA PRO A 300 -8.18 -10.76 -12.25
C PRO A 300 -8.75 -10.13 -13.53
N VAL A 301 -9.43 -8.99 -13.41
CA VAL A 301 -10.04 -8.27 -14.54
C VAL A 301 -9.12 -7.24 -15.21
N ASN A 302 -8.01 -6.80 -14.61
CA ASN A 302 -7.15 -5.78 -15.23
C ASN A 302 -6.27 -6.40 -16.33
N PRO A 303 -6.31 -5.92 -17.59
CA PRO A 303 -5.53 -6.48 -18.70
C PRO A 303 -4.01 -6.50 -18.44
N ASP A 304 -3.46 -5.53 -17.70
CA ASP A 304 -2.02 -5.37 -17.49
C ASP A 304 -1.45 -6.33 -16.43
N SER A 305 -2.32 -7.00 -15.67
CA SER A 305 -1.90 -7.88 -14.57
C SER A 305 -0.99 -9.02 -15.02
N LEU A 306 -1.22 -9.58 -16.21
CA LEU A 306 -0.38 -10.66 -16.73
C LEU A 306 1.06 -10.19 -16.96
N GLY A 307 1.22 -9.08 -17.69
CA GLY A 307 2.55 -8.52 -17.99
C GLY A 307 3.26 -8.07 -16.71
N TRP A 308 2.51 -7.57 -15.73
CA TRP A 308 3.11 -7.18 -14.46
C TRP A 308 3.58 -8.38 -13.63
N MET A 309 2.80 -9.46 -13.55
CA MET A 309 3.22 -10.69 -12.86
C MET A 309 4.48 -11.29 -13.50
N ASP A 310 4.55 -11.31 -14.83
CA ASP A 310 5.73 -11.82 -15.53
C ASP A 310 6.99 -11.01 -15.22
N ARG A 311 6.89 -9.67 -15.19
CA ARG A 311 7.99 -8.79 -14.78
C ARG A 311 8.44 -9.04 -13.34
N LEU A 312 7.51 -9.27 -12.41
CA LEU A 312 7.87 -9.62 -11.04
C LEU A 312 8.59 -10.96 -10.95
N LEU A 313 8.07 -11.99 -11.61
CA LEU A 313 8.69 -13.31 -11.61
C LEU A 313 10.10 -13.25 -12.22
N ALA A 314 10.27 -12.55 -13.34
CA ALA A 314 11.57 -12.31 -13.95
C ALA A 314 12.52 -11.53 -13.02
N GLY A 315 12.02 -10.53 -12.29
CA GLY A 315 12.79 -9.80 -11.29
C GLY A 315 13.27 -10.69 -10.14
N ALA A 316 12.44 -11.63 -9.68
CA ALA A 316 12.82 -12.59 -8.65
C ALA A 316 13.84 -13.62 -9.19
N GLU A 317 13.74 -14.02 -10.45
CA GLU A 317 14.70 -14.93 -11.11
C GLU A 317 16.08 -14.29 -11.30
N ALA A 318 16.14 -12.97 -11.46
CA ALA A 318 17.39 -12.22 -11.58
C ALA A 318 18.18 -12.14 -10.27
N LEU A 319 17.58 -12.50 -9.13
CA LEU A 319 18.30 -12.55 -7.86
C LEU A 319 19.38 -13.65 -7.86
N PRO A 320 20.48 -13.45 -7.12
CA PRO A 320 21.43 -14.52 -6.84
C PRO A 320 20.73 -15.75 -6.25
N ALA A 321 21.26 -16.94 -6.54
CA ALA A 321 20.77 -18.17 -5.93
C ALA A 321 20.91 -18.09 -4.41
N GLY A 322 19.82 -18.33 -3.69
CA GLY A 322 19.78 -18.22 -2.23
C GLY A 322 18.36 -18.39 -1.69
N GLU A 323 18.24 -18.44 -0.37
CA GLU A 323 16.96 -18.69 0.31
C GLU A 323 15.89 -17.67 -0.07
N PHE A 324 16.26 -16.38 -0.12
CA PHE A 324 15.31 -15.32 -0.46
C PHE A 324 14.80 -15.41 -1.91
N ARG A 325 15.63 -15.85 -2.87
CA ARG A 325 15.15 -16.08 -4.25
C ARG A 325 14.07 -17.16 -4.26
N THR A 326 14.30 -18.28 -3.57
CA THR A 326 13.31 -19.35 -3.44
C THR A 326 12.04 -18.87 -2.74
N GLU A 327 12.17 -18.09 -1.68
CA GLU A 327 11.07 -17.45 -0.96
C GLU A 327 10.23 -16.57 -1.91
N ALA A 328 10.87 -15.66 -2.65
CA ALA A 328 10.22 -14.74 -3.58
C ALA A 328 9.50 -15.48 -4.71
N LEU A 329 10.16 -16.42 -5.38
CA LEU A 329 9.56 -17.21 -6.45
C LEU A 329 8.36 -18.01 -5.96
N THR A 330 8.46 -18.61 -4.77
CA THR A 330 7.36 -19.38 -4.19
C THR A 330 6.14 -18.49 -3.93
N GLN A 331 6.33 -17.33 -3.29
CA GLN A 331 5.21 -16.44 -2.98
C GLN A 331 4.57 -15.83 -4.24
N LEU A 332 5.37 -15.43 -5.22
CA LEU A 332 4.85 -14.87 -6.47
C LEU A 332 4.09 -15.92 -7.29
N CYS A 333 4.62 -17.14 -7.40
CA CYS A 333 3.94 -18.25 -8.06
C CYS A 333 2.62 -18.60 -7.38
N ARG A 334 2.57 -18.60 -6.04
CA ARG A 334 1.31 -18.76 -5.29
C ARG A 334 0.31 -17.64 -5.60
N THR A 335 0.76 -16.39 -5.73
CA THR A 335 -0.15 -15.30 -6.10
C THR A 335 -0.66 -15.43 -7.53
N ALA A 336 0.20 -15.78 -8.49
CA ALA A 336 -0.22 -16.07 -9.86
C ALA A 336 -1.26 -17.19 -9.90
N GLN A 337 -1.03 -18.27 -9.15
CA GLN A 337 -1.94 -19.40 -9.01
C GLN A 337 -3.31 -18.98 -8.45
N ARG A 338 -3.34 -18.26 -7.32
CA ARG A 338 -4.60 -17.76 -6.74
C ARG A 338 -5.35 -16.86 -7.70
N SER A 339 -4.63 -15.98 -8.41
CA SER A 339 -5.22 -15.07 -9.38
C SER A 339 -5.84 -15.82 -10.57
N ALA A 340 -5.14 -16.83 -11.09
CA ALA A 340 -5.66 -17.70 -12.14
C ALA A 340 -6.89 -18.48 -11.67
N MET A 341 -6.91 -19.01 -10.44
CA MET A 341 -8.10 -19.67 -9.87
C MET A 341 -9.30 -18.74 -9.75
N GLU A 342 -9.11 -17.47 -9.39
CA GLU A 342 -10.22 -16.51 -9.37
C GLU A 342 -10.72 -16.20 -10.79
N MET A 343 -9.83 -16.13 -11.77
CA MET A 343 -10.19 -15.93 -13.19
C MET A 343 -10.99 -17.12 -13.75
N THR A 344 -10.69 -18.36 -13.38
CA THR A 344 -11.43 -19.54 -13.91
C THR A 344 -12.90 -19.57 -13.49
N LYS A 345 -13.29 -18.84 -12.44
CA LYS A 345 -14.70 -18.68 -12.05
C LYS A 345 -15.50 -17.82 -13.04
N MET A 346 -14.83 -17.12 -13.95
CA MET A 346 -15.41 -16.25 -14.96
C MET A 346 -15.11 -16.81 -16.36
N PRO A 347 -16.12 -17.30 -17.12
CA PRO A 347 -15.89 -17.97 -18.40
C PRO A 347 -15.08 -17.13 -19.40
N ASP A 348 -15.34 -15.83 -19.47
CA ASP A 348 -14.67 -14.90 -20.40
C ASP A 348 -13.18 -14.67 -20.06
N LEU A 349 -12.73 -15.10 -18.87
CA LEU A 349 -11.34 -14.96 -18.43
C LEU A 349 -10.57 -16.28 -18.48
N LEU A 350 -11.14 -17.38 -18.98
CA LEU A 350 -10.50 -18.70 -18.97
C LEU A 350 -9.15 -18.72 -19.71
N ALA A 351 -9.06 -18.07 -20.87
CA ALA A 351 -7.80 -17.92 -21.62
C ALA A 351 -6.75 -17.12 -20.83
N LYS A 352 -7.17 -16.08 -20.11
CA LYS A 352 -6.30 -15.27 -19.26
C LYS A 352 -5.84 -16.04 -18.02
N ALA A 353 -6.73 -16.87 -17.46
CA ALA A 353 -6.42 -17.78 -16.37
C ALA A 353 -5.34 -18.78 -16.79
N ALA A 354 -5.47 -19.36 -17.99
CA ALA A 354 -4.47 -20.26 -18.57
C ALA A 354 -3.11 -19.56 -18.68
N ALA A 355 -3.06 -18.37 -19.28
CA ALA A 355 -1.83 -17.60 -19.43
C ALA A 355 -1.19 -17.24 -18.08
N MET A 356 -1.99 -16.83 -17.09
CA MET A 356 -1.51 -16.51 -15.74
C MET A 356 -0.96 -17.75 -15.02
N ALA A 357 -1.65 -18.90 -15.12
CA ALA A 357 -1.17 -20.16 -14.56
C ALA A 357 0.14 -20.62 -15.24
N GLU A 358 0.25 -20.43 -16.55
CA GLU A 358 1.42 -20.81 -17.34
C GLU A 358 2.70 -20.08 -16.92
N LEU A 359 2.63 -18.81 -16.53
CA LEU A 359 3.78 -18.06 -16.02
C LEU A 359 4.47 -18.79 -14.85
N ALA A 360 3.69 -19.28 -13.89
CA ALA A 360 4.20 -20.01 -12.74
C ALA A 360 4.50 -21.49 -13.06
N ALA A 361 3.69 -22.13 -13.92
CA ALA A 361 3.90 -23.51 -14.32
C ALA A 361 5.21 -23.73 -15.07
N LYS A 362 5.61 -22.79 -15.96
CA LYS A 362 6.93 -22.81 -16.65
C LYS A 362 8.11 -22.81 -15.69
N ARG A 363 7.91 -22.24 -14.49
CA ARG A 363 8.90 -22.19 -13.40
C ARG A 363 8.86 -23.43 -12.51
N ARG A 364 8.09 -24.45 -12.91
CA ARG A 364 7.86 -25.72 -12.19
C ARG A 364 7.11 -25.55 -10.86
N HIS A 365 6.24 -24.55 -10.75
CA HIS A 365 5.32 -24.47 -9.61
C HIS A 365 4.19 -25.51 -9.75
N ALA A 366 4.19 -26.52 -8.88
CA ALA A 366 3.31 -27.69 -9.02
C ALA A 366 1.80 -27.35 -8.97
N PRO A 367 1.31 -26.49 -8.06
CA PRO A 367 -0.10 -26.11 -8.03
C PRO A 367 -0.57 -25.36 -9.28
N SER A 368 0.27 -24.49 -9.84
CA SER A 368 -0.05 -23.79 -11.10
C SER A 368 -0.07 -24.73 -12.30
N ALA A 369 0.87 -25.67 -12.36
CA ALA A 369 0.89 -26.69 -13.40
C ALA A 369 -0.35 -27.59 -13.34
N GLN A 370 -0.80 -27.96 -12.13
CA GLN A 370 -2.05 -28.70 -11.97
C GLN A 370 -3.25 -27.91 -12.48
N LEU A 371 -3.36 -26.63 -12.08
CA LEU A 371 -4.44 -25.76 -12.52
C LEU A 371 -4.45 -25.62 -14.05
N LEU A 372 -3.29 -25.39 -14.66
CA LEU A 372 -3.17 -25.27 -16.11
C LEU A 372 -3.56 -26.56 -16.83
N ALA A 373 -3.16 -27.72 -16.29
CA ALA A 373 -3.57 -29.01 -16.84
C ALA A 373 -5.10 -29.15 -16.87
N LEU A 374 -5.78 -28.82 -15.76
CA LEU A 374 -7.24 -28.87 -15.66
C LEU A 374 -7.92 -27.89 -16.62
N ILE A 375 -7.35 -26.70 -16.83
CA ILE A 375 -7.87 -25.74 -17.82
C ILE A 375 -7.76 -26.33 -19.23
N ARG A 376 -6.63 -26.94 -19.60
CA ARG A 376 -6.45 -27.59 -20.91
C ARG A 376 -7.38 -28.78 -21.12
N GLU A 377 -7.65 -29.57 -20.08
CA GLU A 377 -8.65 -30.64 -20.18
C GLU A 377 -10.04 -30.11 -20.48
N ALA A 378 -10.42 -28.98 -19.86
CA ALA A 378 -11.71 -28.34 -20.08
C ALA A 378 -11.88 -27.75 -21.50
N GLU A 379 -10.78 -27.33 -22.14
CA GLU A 379 -10.78 -26.86 -23.54
C GLU A 379 -11.10 -28.00 -24.53
N GLY A 380 -10.73 -29.24 -24.19
CA GLY A 380 -11.04 -30.44 -24.97
C GLY A 380 -10.25 -30.58 -26.29
N GLY A 381 -10.39 -31.76 -26.92
CA GLY A 381 -9.67 -32.10 -28.15
C GLY A 381 -8.29 -32.73 -27.92
N SER A 382 -7.72 -33.33 -28.98
CA SER A 382 -6.47 -34.11 -28.89
C SER A 382 -5.25 -33.25 -28.55
N ALA A 383 -5.18 -32.03 -29.07
CA ALA A 383 -4.07 -31.11 -28.80
C ALA A 383 -4.07 -30.64 -27.33
N ALA A 384 -5.23 -30.23 -26.80
CA ALA A 384 -5.36 -29.78 -25.43
C ALA A 384 -5.14 -30.92 -24.43
N ARG A 385 -5.61 -32.13 -24.75
CA ARG A 385 -5.34 -33.34 -23.95
C ARG A 385 -3.84 -33.66 -23.88
N ALA A 386 -3.13 -33.58 -25.02
CA ALA A 386 -1.68 -33.76 -25.03
C ALA A 386 -0.97 -32.68 -24.19
N GLU A 387 -1.47 -31.45 -24.19
CA GLU A 387 -0.94 -30.37 -23.35
C GLU A 387 -1.21 -30.59 -21.86
N ALA A 388 -2.41 -31.03 -21.48
CA ALA A 388 -2.77 -31.38 -20.12
C ALA A 388 -1.85 -32.46 -19.53
N ALA A 389 -1.56 -33.51 -20.30
CA ALA A 389 -0.62 -34.56 -19.89
C ALA A 389 0.77 -33.98 -19.52
N ARG A 390 1.25 -33.00 -20.29
CA ARG A 390 2.54 -32.35 -20.03
C ARG A 390 2.52 -31.59 -18.72
N TRP A 391 1.45 -30.85 -18.46
CA TRP A 391 1.33 -30.05 -17.24
C TRP A 391 1.08 -30.89 -15.99
N HIS A 392 0.40 -32.03 -16.08
CA HIS A 392 0.36 -33.00 -14.97
C HIS A 392 1.75 -33.58 -14.66
N ALA A 393 2.58 -33.83 -15.67
CA ALA A 393 3.96 -34.28 -15.44
C ALA A 393 4.80 -33.20 -14.73
N VAL A 394 4.63 -31.93 -15.11
CA VAL A 394 5.24 -30.81 -14.36
C VAL A 394 4.68 -30.72 -12.94
N SER A 395 3.38 -30.91 -12.74
CA SER A 395 2.76 -30.87 -11.41
C SER A 395 3.28 -31.97 -10.47
N ALA A 396 3.45 -33.19 -10.98
CA ALA A 396 3.96 -34.33 -10.20
C ALA A 396 5.41 -34.14 -9.71
N THR A 397 6.13 -33.17 -10.28
CA THR A 397 7.59 -33.03 -10.15
C THR A 397 8.02 -31.64 -9.71
N GLY A 398 7.10 -30.68 -9.75
CA GLY A 398 7.31 -29.30 -9.39
C GLY A 398 7.43 -29.07 -7.88
N PHE A 399 7.86 -27.86 -7.53
CA PHE A 399 7.97 -27.42 -6.14
C PHE A 399 6.62 -26.94 -5.60
N ASP A 400 6.52 -26.81 -4.28
CA ASP A 400 5.32 -26.38 -3.55
C ASP A 400 4.10 -27.33 -3.65
N GLY A 401 4.29 -28.52 -4.25
CA GLY A 401 3.32 -29.60 -4.30
C GLY A 401 3.44 -30.54 -3.10
N GLY A 402 2.33 -30.83 -2.44
CA GLY A 402 2.28 -31.86 -1.39
C GLY A 402 2.29 -33.29 -1.96
N MET A 403 2.50 -34.28 -1.10
CA MET A 403 2.47 -35.70 -1.49
C MET A 403 1.13 -36.12 -2.13
N SER A 404 0.01 -35.55 -1.67
CA SER A 404 -1.32 -35.78 -2.26
C SER A 404 -1.40 -35.25 -3.69
N THR A 405 -0.99 -34.00 -3.91
CA THR A 405 -1.00 -33.35 -5.23
C THR A 405 -0.16 -34.12 -6.23
N ARG A 406 1.01 -34.61 -5.80
CA ARG A 406 1.87 -35.48 -6.61
C ARG A 406 1.18 -36.80 -6.96
N SER A 407 0.58 -37.47 -5.97
CA SER A 407 -0.14 -38.73 -6.16
C SER A 407 -1.29 -38.57 -7.16
N ASP A 408 -2.07 -37.50 -7.02
CA ASP A 408 -3.20 -37.20 -7.89
C ASP A 408 -2.75 -36.94 -9.32
N ALA A 409 -1.71 -36.13 -9.52
CA ALA A 409 -1.15 -35.87 -10.85
C ALA A 409 -0.66 -37.17 -11.54
N LEU A 410 0.00 -38.07 -10.80
CA LEU A 410 0.45 -39.36 -11.33
C LEU A 410 -0.70 -40.30 -11.66
N LYS A 411 -1.74 -40.31 -10.82
CA LYS A 411 -2.96 -41.09 -11.07
C LYS A 411 -3.65 -40.61 -12.34
N THR A 412 -3.81 -39.30 -12.50
CA THR A 412 -4.41 -38.68 -13.68
C THR A 412 -3.57 -38.96 -14.94
N LEU A 413 -2.24 -38.87 -14.85
CA LEU A 413 -1.32 -39.27 -15.93
C LEU A 413 -1.54 -40.72 -16.39
N GLY A 414 -1.89 -41.63 -15.48
CA GLY A 414 -2.21 -43.02 -15.79
C GLY A 414 -3.41 -43.20 -16.73
N THR A 415 -4.26 -42.18 -16.89
CA THR A 415 -5.43 -42.19 -17.78
C THR A 415 -5.12 -41.71 -19.21
N PHE A 416 -3.92 -41.20 -19.46
CA PHE A 416 -3.48 -40.77 -20.79
C PHE A 416 -2.85 -41.93 -21.56
N SER A 417 -2.89 -41.84 -22.89
CA SER A 417 -2.28 -42.82 -23.78
C SER A 417 -0.77 -42.92 -23.57
N ALA A 418 -0.16 -44.02 -24.04
CA ALA A 418 1.30 -44.20 -23.98
C ALA A 418 2.03 -43.06 -24.72
N ALA A 419 1.55 -42.67 -25.91
CA ALA A 419 2.12 -41.59 -26.70
C ALA A 419 2.07 -40.23 -25.99
N GLU A 420 0.95 -39.90 -25.33
CA GLU A 420 0.81 -38.65 -24.55
C GLU A 420 1.74 -38.63 -23.33
N ARG A 421 1.85 -39.76 -22.61
CA ARG A 421 2.78 -39.90 -21.48
C ARG A 421 4.23 -39.79 -21.92
N ALA A 422 4.60 -40.43 -23.03
CA ALA A 422 5.94 -40.32 -23.60
C ALA A 422 6.26 -38.88 -24.02
N ALA A 423 5.30 -38.17 -24.62
CA ALA A 423 5.47 -36.75 -24.97
C ALA A 423 5.61 -35.85 -23.72
N ALA A 424 4.85 -36.13 -22.66
CA ALA A 424 4.97 -35.43 -21.38
C ALA A 424 6.34 -35.67 -20.71
N ALA A 425 6.87 -36.89 -20.79
CA ALA A 425 8.17 -37.23 -20.24
C ALA A 425 9.34 -36.50 -20.91
N ARG A 426 9.26 -36.28 -22.23
CA ARG A 426 10.28 -35.54 -22.99
C ARG A 426 10.42 -34.08 -22.55
N LEU A 427 9.39 -33.48 -21.94
CA LEU A 427 9.48 -32.12 -21.39
C LEU A 427 10.23 -32.05 -20.07
N LEU A 428 10.27 -33.14 -19.31
CA LEU A 428 11.10 -33.23 -18.11
C LEU A 428 12.57 -33.50 -18.46
N GLN A 429 12.84 -34.16 -19.59
CA GLN A 429 14.18 -34.37 -20.15
C GLN A 429 14.19 -34.30 -21.69
N PRO A 430 14.65 -33.19 -22.29
CA PRO A 430 14.78 -33.08 -23.73
C PRO A 430 15.93 -33.98 -24.22
N GLY A 431 15.61 -35.25 -24.52
CA GLY A 431 16.59 -36.26 -24.97
C GLY A 431 16.20 -37.72 -24.72
N SER A 432 15.16 -38.00 -23.93
CA SER A 432 14.75 -39.39 -23.66
C SER A 432 13.88 -39.99 -24.78
N ALA A 433 14.35 -41.07 -25.39
CA ALA A 433 13.59 -41.88 -26.35
C ALA A 433 13.02 -43.12 -25.64
N GLY A 434 11.69 -43.24 -25.57
CA GLY A 434 11.00 -44.42 -25.03
C GLY A 434 9.63 -44.10 -24.44
N ASP A 435 8.80 -45.13 -24.27
CA ASP A 435 7.57 -45.06 -23.47
C ASP A 435 7.94 -44.96 -21.99
N VAL A 436 7.52 -43.88 -21.33
CA VAL A 436 7.86 -43.59 -19.94
C VAL A 436 6.65 -43.90 -19.05
N THR A 437 6.83 -44.81 -18.09
CA THR A 437 5.82 -45.14 -17.09
C THR A 437 5.68 -44.02 -16.04
N PRO A 438 4.52 -43.89 -15.35
CA PRO A 438 4.35 -42.93 -14.26
C PRO A 438 5.42 -43.07 -13.16
N SER A 439 5.84 -44.30 -12.85
CA SER A 439 6.94 -44.56 -11.91
C SER A 439 8.28 -44.01 -12.37
N ARG A 440 8.57 -44.10 -13.67
CA ARG A 440 9.80 -43.55 -14.26
C ARG A 440 9.76 -42.02 -14.35
N LEU A 441 8.59 -41.41 -14.54
CA LEU A 441 8.43 -39.95 -14.41
C LEU A 441 8.78 -39.45 -13.01
N VAL A 442 8.44 -40.21 -11.96
CA VAL A 442 8.81 -39.90 -10.56
C VAL A 442 10.32 -40.03 -10.36
N GLU A 443 10.91 -41.13 -10.83
CA GLU A 443 12.35 -41.40 -10.68
C GLU A 443 13.21 -40.36 -11.42
N LEU A 444 12.78 -39.93 -12.61
CA LEU A 444 13.46 -38.92 -13.44
C LEU A 444 13.37 -37.50 -12.87
N ALA A 445 12.42 -37.25 -11.95
CA ALA A 445 12.20 -35.95 -11.32
C ALA A 445 12.73 -35.85 -9.89
N SER A 446 13.11 -36.97 -9.29
CA SER A 446 13.83 -37.03 -8.02
C SER A 446 15.34 -36.87 -8.17
N ARG A 447 15.85 -36.76 -9.40
CA ARG A 447 17.23 -36.40 -9.75
C ARG A 447 17.26 -34.92 -10.14
#